data_AF-A0A7J4J707-F1
#
_entry.id   AF-A0A7J4J707-F1
#
_cell.length_a   1.000
_cell.length_b   1.000
_cell.length_c   1.000
_cell.angle_alpha   90.00
_cell.angle_beta   90.00
_cell.angle_gamma   90.00
#
_symmetry.space_group_name_H-M   'P 1'
#
loop_
_entity.id
_entity.type
_entity.pdbx_description
1 polymer ?
#
loop_
_entity_poly.entity_id
_entity_poly.type
_entity_poly.pdbx_seq_one_letter_code
_entity_poly.pdbx_strand_id
1 'polypeptide(L)'
;MGSQTNLNLIYSSGTYPREVTIRKLLADANVVERNYIEKGVWLGEALSYSAYGRIIGLDRKVDRLVQAERAYADLGYRPMSIDAFVELGGWGKDISDLFRQKRVEGEDPIFHARQYQEEFKLELKENGIRTAWEYLKAFLA
;
A
#
# COMPACT_ATOMS: atom_id res chain seq x y z
N MET A 1 -8.97 24.79 44.43
CA MET A 1 -7.80 24.06 43.92
C MET A 1 -8.31 22.86 43.13
N GLY A 2 -8.63 23.06 41.84
CA GLY A 2 -9.04 21.99 40.95
C GLY A 2 -7.82 21.45 40.22
N SER A 3 -7.33 20.29 40.64
CA SER A 3 -6.31 19.56 39.89
C SER A 3 -6.93 19.13 38.57
N GLN A 4 -6.62 19.85 37.48
CA GLN A 4 -6.83 19.35 36.14
C GLN A 4 -5.92 18.13 35.98
N THR A 5 -6.48 16.95 36.17
CA THR A 5 -5.85 15.70 35.75
C THR A 5 -5.65 15.82 34.25
N ASN A 6 -4.43 16.14 33.84
CA ASN A 6 -4.00 16.08 32.46
C ASN A 6 -4.40 14.70 31.92
N LEU A 7 -5.35 14.67 30.98
CA LEU A 7 -5.67 13.52 30.13
C LEU A 7 -4.53 13.28 29.13
N ASN A 8 -3.28 13.39 29.58
CA ASN A 8 -2.16 12.66 28.98
C ASN A 8 -2.27 11.22 29.47
N LEU A 9 -3.33 10.55 29.01
CA LEU A 9 -3.34 9.10 28.90
C LEU A 9 -2.14 8.74 28.05
N ILE A 10 -1.06 8.37 28.72
CA ILE A 10 -0.31 7.14 28.54
C ILE A 10 -0.70 6.38 27.25
N TYR A 11 -0.39 6.95 26.09
CA TYR A 11 -0.04 6.20 24.89
C TYR A 11 1.47 5.98 24.99
N SER A 12 1.87 5.16 25.95
CA SER A 12 3.24 4.66 26.03
C SER A 12 3.52 3.91 24.73
N SER A 13 4.29 4.53 23.83
CA SER A 13 5.44 3.97 23.11
C SER A 13 5.43 2.48 22.72
N GLY A 14 4.27 1.89 22.46
CA GLY A 14 4.14 0.62 21.78
C GLY A 14 4.36 0.93 20.32
N THR A 15 5.58 0.75 19.83
CA THR A 15 5.83 0.73 18.39
C THR A 15 4.84 -0.25 17.77
N TYR A 16 3.84 0.26 17.06
CA TYR A 16 2.90 -0.57 16.33
C TYR A 16 3.71 -1.52 15.44
N PRO A 17 3.37 -2.82 15.36
CA PRO A 17 4.11 -3.79 14.55
C PRO A 17 4.41 -3.25 13.13
N ARG A 18 3.44 -2.52 12.56
CA ARG A 18 3.57 -1.76 11.30
C ARG A 18 4.79 -0.83 11.24
N GLU A 19 5.00 0.03 12.24
CA GLU A 19 6.10 1.00 12.23
C GLU A 19 7.46 0.30 12.31
N VAL A 20 7.55 -0.78 13.08
CA VAL A 20 8.78 -1.58 13.19
C VAL A 20 9.10 -2.23 11.84
N THR A 21 8.11 -2.86 11.20
CA THR A 21 8.27 -3.52 9.91
C THR A 21 8.67 -2.53 8.81
N ILE A 22 8.00 -1.38 8.72
CA ILE A 22 8.35 -0.35 7.72
C ILE A 22 9.75 0.21 7.97
N ARG A 23 10.11 0.53 9.22
CA ARG A 23 11.46 1.03 9.53
C ARG A 23 12.54 0.00 9.19
N LYS A 24 12.28 -1.29 9.43
CA LYS A 24 13.17 -2.38 9.06
C LYS A 24 13.38 -2.44 7.54
N LEU A 25 12.31 -2.35 6.75
CA LEU A 25 12.39 -2.32 5.28
C LEU A 25 13.15 -1.09 4.76
N LEU A 26 13.01 0.07 5.43
CA LEU A 26 13.56 1.34 4.98
C LEU A 26 15.00 1.62 5.45
N ALA A 27 15.54 0.83 6.40
CA ALA A 27 16.84 1.07 7.01
C ALA A 27 17.97 1.10 5.98
N ASP A 28 17.97 0.12 5.06
CA ASP A 28 18.99 -0.04 4.01
C ASP A 28 18.43 0.25 2.61
N ALA A 29 17.22 0.82 2.52
CA ALA A 29 16.57 1.12 1.25
C ALA A 29 17.22 2.35 0.59
N ASN A 30 17.51 2.24 -0.71
CA ASN A 30 17.87 3.39 -1.52
C ASN A 30 16.66 4.31 -1.76
N VAL A 31 16.87 5.45 -2.41
CA VAL A 31 15.83 6.47 -2.63
C VAL A 31 14.63 5.92 -3.42
N VAL A 32 14.88 5.08 -4.44
CA VAL A 32 13.84 4.49 -5.29
C VAL A 32 13.00 3.49 -4.48
N GLU A 33 13.67 2.61 -3.74
CA GLU A 33 13.02 1.60 -2.90
C GLU A 33 12.18 2.24 -1.78
N ARG A 34 12.73 3.27 -1.13
CA ARG A 34 12.00 4.03 -0.10
C ARG A 34 10.76 4.68 -0.68
N ASN A 35 10.90 5.37 -1.82
CA ASN A 35 9.75 5.98 -2.48
C ASN A 35 8.70 4.93 -2.87
N TYR A 36 9.12 3.75 -3.33
CA TYR A 36 8.23 2.64 -3.65
C TYR A 36 7.43 2.14 -2.45
N ILE A 37 8.11 1.82 -1.34
CA ILE A 37 7.45 1.38 -0.11
C ILE A 37 6.50 2.46 0.44
N GLU A 38 6.92 3.72 0.46
CA GLU A 38 6.08 4.82 0.95
C GLU A 38 4.80 4.99 0.11
N LYS A 39 4.89 4.96 -1.23
CA LYS A 39 3.70 5.08 -2.08
C LYS A 39 2.79 3.87 -1.96
N GLY A 40 3.38 2.67 -1.88
CA GLY A 40 2.64 1.43 -1.70
C GLY A 40 1.87 1.43 -0.38
N VAL A 41 2.55 1.69 0.75
CA VAL A 41 1.92 1.81 2.08
C VAL A 41 0.83 2.87 2.08
N TRP A 42 1.05 4.03 1.45
CA TRP A 42 0.06 5.11 1.40
C TRP A 42 -1.19 4.76 0.59
N LEU A 43 -1.06 3.91 -0.43
CA LEU A 43 -2.20 3.35 -1.16
C LEU A 43 -2.87 2.23 -0.36
N GLY A 44 -2.10 1.25 0.13
CA GLY A 44 -2.60 0.11 0.88
C GLY A 44 -3.35 0.50 2.16
N GLU A 45 -2.86 1.51 2.88
CA GLU A 45 -3.58 2.11 4.01
C GLU A 45 -4.92 2.71 3.58
N ALA A 46 -4.94 3.48 2.47
CA ALA A 46 -6.20 4.05 1.99
C ALA A 46 -7.20 2.96 1.60
N LEU A 47 -6.75 1.90 0.92
CA LEU A 47 -7.57 0.76 0.53
C LEU A 47 -8.04 -0.07 1.72
N SER A 48 -7.27 -0.15 2.81
CA SER A 48 -7.70 -0.81 4.05
C SER A 48 -8.93 -0.15 4.69
N TYR A 49 -9.13 1.15 4.42
CA TYR A 49 -10.31 1.90 4.87
C TYR A 49 -11.44 1.97 3.84
N SER A 50 -11.31 1.31 2.69
CA SER A 50 -12.31 1.34 1.60
C SER A 50 -13.72 0.90 2.05
N ALA A 51 -13.80 0.00 3.04
CA ALA A 51 -15.06 -0.47 3.62
C ALA A 51 -15.84 0.64 4.36
N TYR A 52 -15.18 1.74 4.72
CA TYR A 52 -15.77 2.84 5.51
C TYR A 52 -16.23 4.03 4.65
N GLY A 53 -16.10 3.94 3.32
CA GLY A 53 -16.63 4.93 2.39
C GLY A 53 -15.71 5.27 1.23
N ARG A 54 -16.02 6.37 0.55
CA ARG A 54 -15.26 6.82 -0.63
C ARG A 54 -13.88 7.33 -0.22
N ILE A 55 -12.83 6.77 -0.83
CA ILE A 55 -11.45 7.24 -0.68
C ILE A 55 -11.24 8.46 -1.58
N ILE A 56 -11.04 9.63 -0.98
CA ILE A 56 -10.71 10.86 -1.72
C ILE A 56 -9.27 10.77 -2.24
N GLY A 57 -9.07 11.04 -3.53
CA GLY A 57 -7.74 11.09 -4.15
C GLY A 57 -7.11 9.72 -4.41
N LEU A 58 -7.92 8.65 -4.50
CA LEU A 58 -7.46 7.31 -4.83
C LEU A 58 -6.68 7.28 -6.15
N ASP A 59 -7.18 7.92 -7.20
CA ASP A 59 -6.51 7.98 -8.51
C ASP A 59 -5.08 8.52 -8.41
N ARG A 60 -4.89 9.60 -7.63
CA ARG A 60 -3.57 10.20 -7.42
C ARG A 60 -2.62 9.27 -6.66
N LYS A 61 -3.15 8.45 -5.73
CA LYS A 61 -2.35 7.46 -4.99
C LYS A 61 -1.91 6.34 -5.92
N VAL A 62 -2.84 5.84 -6.76
CA VAL A 62 -2.58 4.81 -7.77
C VAL A 62 -1.54 5.30 -8.78
N ASP A 63 -1.71 6.48 -9.38
CA ASP A 63 -0.76 7.02 -10.36
C ASP A 63 0.66 7.18 -9.79
N ARG A 64 0.77 7.58 -8.52
CA ARG A 64 2.05 7.69 -7.82
C ARG A 64 2.69 6.32 -7.57
N LEU A 65 1.90 5.29 -7.28
CA LEU A 65 2.42 3.93 -7.15
C LEU A 65 2.87 3.40 -8.51
N VAL A 66 2.13 3.63 -9.60
CA VAL A 66 2.54 3.22 -10.97
C VAL A 66 3.91 3.79 -11.33
N GLN A 67 4.17 5.06 -11.02
CA GLN A 67 5.47 5.69 -11.26
C GLN A 67 6.58 5.03 -10.43
N ALA A 68 6.28 4.69 -9.17
CA ALA A 68 7.24 4.06 -8.29
C ALA A 68 7.51 2.59 -8.66
N GLU A 69 6.49 1.83 -9.10
CA GLU A 69 6.65 0.46 -9.62
C GLU A 69 7.59 0.42 -10.82
N ARG A 70 7.49 1.39 -11.73
CA ARG A 70 8.40 1.52 -12.87
C ARG A 70 9.85 1.69 -12.43
N ALA A 71 10.10 2.69 -11.58
CA ALA A 71 11.45 2.94 -11.09
C ALA A 71 12.02 1.74 -10.30
N TYR A 72 11.17 1.05 -9.53
CA TYR A 72 11.55 -0.15 -8.78
C TYR A 72 11.83 -1.35 -9.70
N ALA A 73 11.02 -1.51 -10.77
CA ALA A 73 11.24 -2.52 -11.80
C ALA A 73 12.52 -2.26 -12.60
N ASP A 74 12.88 -1.00 -12.86
CA ASP A 74 14.10 -0.62 -13.56
C ASP A 74 15.37 -1.00 -12.77
N LEU A 75 15.27 -1.19 -11.44
CA LEU A 75 16.34 -1.79 -10.62
C LEU A 75 16.45 -3.32 -10.75
N GLY A 76 15.59 -3.94 -11.57
CA GLY A 76 15.51 -5.38 -11.77
C GLY A 76 14.72 -6.13 -10.70
N TYR A 77 13.92 -5.43 -9.88
CA TYR A 77 13.07 -6.05 -8.86
C TYR A 77 11.65 -6.30 -9.38
N ARG A 78 10.95 -7.26 -8.76
CA ARG A 78 9.53 -7.54 -8.98
C ARG A 78 8.69 -6.55 -8.18
N PRO A 79 7.82 -5.75 -8.82
CA PRO A 79 6.80 -5.02 -8.09
C PRO A 79 5.93 -5.97 -7.27
N MET A 80 5.65 -5.60 -6.03
CA MET A 80 4.74 -6.29 -5.12
C MET A 80 3.28 -5.96 -5.45
N SER A 81 2.39 -6.90 -5.14
CA SER A 81 0.95 -6.71 -5.32
C SER A 81 0.40 -5.60 -4.40
N ILE A 82 -0.75 -5.05 -4.78
CA ILE A 82 -1.48 -4.10 -3.93
C ILE A 82 -1.90 -4.75 -2.61
N ASP A 83 -2.28 -6.02 -2.62
CA ASP A 83 -2.66 -6.75 -1.40
C ASP A 83 -1.50 -6.82 -0.41
N ALA A 84 -0.27 -7.04 -0.87
CA ALA A 84 0.90 -6.98 0.01
C ALA A 84 1.04 -5.61 0.69
N PHE A 85 0.72 -4.52 -0.02
CA PHE A 85 0.69 -3.19 0.58
C PHE A 85 -0.50 -2.95 1.51
N VAL A 86 -1.65 -3.57 1.28
CA VAL A 86 -2.78 -3.57 2.23
C VAL A 86 -2.40 -4.33 3.50
N GLU A 87 -1.73 -5.48 3.36
CA GLU A 87 -1.20 -6.28 4.46
C GLU A 87 -0.16 -5.51 5.28
N LEU A 88 0.78 -4.82 4.63
CA LEU A 88 1.78 -4.00 5.31
C LEU A 88 1.17 -2.72 5.91
N GLY A 89 0.40 -1.97 5.12
CA GLY A 89 -0.11 -0.64 5.47
C GLY A 89 -1.29 -0.67 6.42
N GLY A 90 -2.21 -1.63 6.26
CA GLY A 90 -3.39 -1.79 7.11
C GLY A 90 -3.16 -2.70 8.32
N TRP A 91 -2.40 -3.79 8.15
CA TRP A 91 -2.30 -4.86 9.17
C TRP A 91 -0.92 -5.01 9.79
N GLY A 92 0.09 -4.30 9.26
CA GLY A 92 1.46 -4.36 9.78
C GLY A 92 2.14 -5.72 9.61
N LYS A 93 1.67 -6.56 8.67
CA LYS A 93 2.29 -7.85 8.37
C LYS A 93 3.70 -7.65 7.80
N ASP A 94 4.59 -8.59 8.11
CA ASP A 94 5.92 -8.62 7.52
C ASP A 94 5.84 -9.08 6.06
N ILE A 95 6.31 -8.23 5.15
CA ILE A 95 6.41 -8.52 3.71
C ILE A 95 7.86 -8.54 3.23
N SER A 96 8.82 -8.70 4.14
CA SER A 96 10.26 -8.70 3.84
C SER A 96 10.64 -9.70 2.75
N ASP A 97 9.95 -10.85 2.69
CA ASP A 97 10.20 -11.89 1.70
C ASP A 97 9.79 -11.49 0.28
N LEU A 98 8.92 -10.49 0.13
CA LEU A 98 8.46 -9.94 -1.15
C LEU A 98 9.33 -8.75 -1.59
N PHE A 99 9.99 -8.09 -0.64
CA PHE A 99 10.86 -6.94 -0.92
C PHE A 99 12.18 -7.39 -1.56
N ARG A 100 12.65 -6.62 -2.55
CA ARG A 100 13.86 -6.88 -3.37
C ARG A 100 13.89 -8.23 -4.09
N GLN A 101 12.76 -8.90 -4.28
CA GLN A 101 12.72 -10.08 -5.15
C GLN A 101 13.19 -9.72 -6.55
N LYS A 102 14.22 -10.41 -7.05
CA LYS A 102 14.75 -10.19 -8.39
C LYS A 102 13.83 -10.79 -9.44
N ARG A 103 13.69 -10.08 -10.55
CA ARG A 103 13.09 -10.63 -11.77
C ARG A 103 14.02 -11.67 -12.38
N VAL A 104 13.44 -12.69 -13.00
CA VAL A 104 14.16 -13.64 -13.84
C VAL A 104 14.53 -12.95 -15.15
N GLU A 105 15.60 -13.39 -15.80
CA GLU A 105 15.98 -12.88 -17.12
C GLU A 105 14.84 -13.08 -18.13
N GLY A 106 14.49 -12.02 -18.86
CA GLY A 106 13.37 -12.02 -19.79
C GLY A 106 11.97 -11.91 -19.15
N GLU A 107 11.88 -11.78 -17.82
CA GLU A 107 10.60 -11.55 -17.14
C GLU A 107 10.13 -10.10 -17.31
N ASP A 108 8.99 -9.92 -17.99
CA ASP A 108 8.32 -8.62 -18.10
C ASP A 108 7.82 -8.14 -16.73
N PRO A 109 8.01 -6.86 -16.38
CA PRO A 109 7.55 -6.34 -15.10
C PRO A 109 6.02 -6.22 -15.08
N ILE A 110 5.40 -6.67 -13.99
CA ILE A 110 3.97 -6.49 -13.76
C ILE A 110 3.74 -5.18 -12.97
N PHE A 111 2.91 -4.30 -13.51
CA PHE A 111 2.54 -3.03 -12.88
C PHE A 111 1.17 -3.16 -12.22
N HIS A 112 1.15 -3.68 -10.99
CA HIS A 112 -0.08 -3.99 -10.27
C HIS A 112 -0.97 -2.77 -10.06
N ALA A 113 -0.37 -1.59 -9.81
CA ALA A 113 -1.13 -0.35 -9.67
C ALA A 113 -1.86 0.05 -10.96
N ARG A 114 -1.28 -0.24 -12.13
CA ARG A 114 -1.92 0.03 -13.42
C ARG A 114 -3.07 -0.95 -13.67
N GLN A 115 -2.84 -2.24 -13.43
CA GLN A 115 -3.88 -3.26 -13.58
C GLN A 115 -5.10 -2.91 -12.71
N TYR A 116 -4.86 -2.57 -11.45
CA TYR A 116 -5.91 -2.10 -10.53
C TYR A 116 -6.67 -0.89 -11.09
N GLN A 117 -5.97 0.08 -11.68
CA GLN A 117 -6.61 1.26 -12.26
C GLN A 117 -7.53 0.90 -13.44
N GLU A 118 -7.10 -0.01 -14.29
CA GLU A 118 -7.84 -0.45 -15.47
C GLU A 118 -9.08 -1.23 -15.08
N GLU A 119 -8.93 -2.20 -14.18
CA GLU A 119 -10.02 -3.01 -13.64
C GLU A 119 -11.02 -2.17 -12.85
N PHE A 120 -10.56 -1.27 -11.98
CA PHE A 120 -11.44 -0.38 -11.22
C PHE A 120 -12.25 0.55 -12.15
N LYS A 121 -11.64 1.05 -13.23
CA LYS A 121 -12.33 1.88 -14.24
C LYS A 121 -13.37 1.09 -15.03
N LEU A 122 -13.06 -0.15 -15.39
CA LEU A 122 -14.01 -1.06 -16.05
C LEU A 122 -15.22 -1.29 -15.16
N GLU A 123 -15.01 -1.60 -13.89
CA GLU A 123 -16.11 -1.88 -12.96
C GLU A 123 -16.98 -0.64 -12.70
N LEU A 124 -16.39 0.56 -12.58
CA LEU A 124 -17.15 1.81 -12.47
C LEU A 124 -18.04 2.07 -13.70
N LYS A 125 -17.55 1.70 -14.89
CA LYS A 125 -18.27 1.89 -16.15
C LYS A 125 -19.41 0.88 -16.31
N GLU A 126 -19.22 -0.35 -15.86
CA GLU A 126 -20.21 -1.44 -16.00
C GLU A 126 -21.26 -1.44 -14.89
N ASN A 127 -20.86 -1.16 -13.64
CA ASN A 127 -21.72 -1.36 -12.47
C ASN A 127 -22.29 -0.08 -11.86
N GLY A 128 -21.97 1.10 -12.42
CA GLY A 128 -22.56 2.37 -11.99
C GLY A 128 -22.38 2.62 -10.50
N ILE A 129 -21.16 2.98 -10.10
CA ILE A 129 -20.76 3.28 -8.70
C ILE A 129 -21.10 2.14 -7.74
N ARG A 130 -20.24 1.13 -7.73
CA ARG A 130 -20.13 0.17 -6.64
C ARG A 130 -18.83 0.43 -5.90
N THR A 131 -18.95 0.59 -4.59
CA THR A 131 -17.88 1.11 -3.71
C THR A 131 -16.63 0.23 -3.77
N ALA A 132 -15.45 0.78 -3.47
CA ALA A 132 -14.16 0.06 -3.46
C ALA A 132 -14.13 -1.25 -2.65
N TRP A 133 -15.12 -1.44 -1.76
CA TRP A 133 -15.39 -2.66 -1.00
C TRP A 133 -15.82 -3.87 -1.85
N GLU A 134 -16.64 -3.67 -2.90
CA GLU A 134 -17.11 -4.78 -3.74
C GLU A 134 -16.00 -5.30 -4.65
N TYR A 135 -15.12 -4.41 -5.11
CA TYR A 135 -13.90 -4.74 -5.85
C TYR A 135 -12.95 -5.62 -5.03
N LEU A 136 -12.70 -5.26 -3.76
CA LEU A 136 -11.80 -6.01 -2.87
C LEU A 136 -12.34 -7.42 -2.53
N LYS A 137 -13.66 -7.62 -2.55
CA LYS A 137 -14.28 -8.95 -2.40
C LYS A 137 -14.12 -9.83 -3.63
N ALA A 138 -14.11 -9.26 -4.84
CA ALA A 138 -13.96 -10.02 -6.06
C ALA A 138 -12.52 -10.53 -6.28
N PHE A 139 -11.52 -9.83 -5.71
CA PHE A 139 -10.11 -10.17 -5.88
C PHE A 139 -9.56 -11.15 -4.82
N LEU A 140 -10.21 -11.26 -3.66
CA LEU A 140 -9.82 -12.13 -2.54
C LEU A 140 -10.59 -13.47 -2.48
N ALA A 141 -11.44 -13.76 -3.47
CA ALA A 141 -12.23 -14.99 -3.60
C ALA A 141 -11.60 -15.95 -4.64
#